data_AF-A0A2S7Q3B6-F1
#
_entry.id   AF-A0A2S7Q3B6-F1
#
_cell.length_a   1.000
_cell.length_b   1.000
_cell.length_c   1.000
_cell.angle_alpha   90.00
_cell.angle_beta   90.00
_cell.angle_gamma   90.00
#
_symmetry.space_group_name_H-M   'P 1'
#
loop_
_entity.id
_entity.type
_entity.pdbx_description
1 polymer ?
#
loop_
_entity_poly.entity_id
_entity_poly.type
_entity_poly.pdbx_seq_one_letter_code
_entity_poly.pdbx_strand_id
1 'polypeptide(L)'
;MRLLTKFRTIGETPHQLTDLVTARHFGYHHVLQIFLAISIILTSILLASCTSPTLSNIYLLSLSYENQPGPLHNDSTQLNPNISSTFSALAATSLTTHIRIGFLSFCLSDATATEPWFCEHHAHALATFIRGSSSDGDDPLNIVWIAKQFQEEGLFSGLWIAAIILMFACLILLFTFPRWRNSSDTDSLDQGIKLFPSRTVSQWALAIAVLASLCAFVSAFWQHISCATGAAMVRSLSYGTVNAVVGPGAMILAWGSVCLVIVVAVGLLVMILSIGVLEDLLRGLMWK
;
A
#
# COMPACT_ATOMS: atom_id res chain seq x y z
N MET A 1 16.45 -51.32 45.67
CA MET A 1 16.24 -50.10 46.48
C MET A 1 17.13 -49.00 45.92
N ARG A 2 16.50 -47.98 45.31
CA ARG A 2 16.97 -46.59 45.16
C ARG A 2 18.31 -46.36 44.39
N LEU A 3 18.26 -45.83 43.17
CA LEU A 3 18.07 -44.42 42.78
C LEU A 3 19.41 -43.66 42.65
N LEU A 4 19.60 -43.08 41.46
CA LEU A 4 20.44 -41.92 41.13
C LEU A 4 21.94 -42.15 40.92
N THR A 5 22.34 -42.30 39.66
CA THR A 5 23.23 -41.33 38.96
C THR A 5 23.38 -41.74 37.49
N LYS A 6 22.31 -41.57 36.72
CA LYS A 6 22.36 -41.54 35.25
C LYS A 6 22.47 -40.07 34.85
N PHE A 7 23.68 -39.53 34.92
CA PHE A 7 24.02 -38.23 34.35
C PHE A 7 25.18 -38.44 33.38
N ARG A 8 25.09 -37.78 32.22
CA ARG A 8 26.06 -37.73 31.13
C ARG A 8 25.92 -38.86 30.10
N THR A 9 24.99 -38.65 29.17
CA THR A 9 25.18 -38.68 27.71
C THR A 9 23.81 -38.43 27.06
N ILE A 10 23.40 -37.17 27.00
CA ILE A 10 22.46 -36.72 25.98
C ILE A 10 23.38 -36.07 24.94
N GLY A 11 23.55 -36.74 23.81
CA GLY A 11 24.20 -36.17 22.64
C GLY A 11 23.35 -35.02 22.14
N GLU A 12 23.74 -33.80 22.48
CA GLU A 12 23.31 -32.61 21.76
C GLU A 12 23.93 -32.68 20.37
N THR A 13 23.11 -33.01 19.39
CA THR A 13 23.43 -32.82 17.98
C THR A 13 23.74 -31.33 17.74
N PRO A 14 24.88 -30.96 17.14
CA PRO A 14 25.28 -29.56 16.94
C PRO A 14 24.37 -28.76 15.98
N HIS A 15 23.39 -29.40 15.34
CA HIS A 15 22.45 -28.76 14.41
C HIS A 15 21.34 -27.94 15.07
N GLN A 16 20.94 -28.23 16.32
CA GLN A 16 19.85 -27.49 16.98
C GLN A 16 20.30 -26.15 17.58
N LEU A 17 21.58 -26.04 17.98
CA LEU A 17 22.15 -24.79 18.49
C LEU A 17 22.45 -23.81 17.36
N THR A 18 22.75 -24.30 16.15
CA THR A 18 22.93 -23.46 14.96
C THR A 18 21.63 -22.83 14.48
N ASP A 19 20.48 -23.48 14.65
CA ASP A 19 19.17 -22.92 14.27
C ASP A 19 18.69 -21.85 15.27
N LEU A 20 19.04 -22.00 16.55
CA LEU A 20 18.76 -21.00 17.59
C LEU A 20 19.73 -19.79 17.54
N VAL A 21 20.95 -19.99 17.05
CA VAL A 21 21.95 -18.91 16.88
C VAL A 21 21.88 -18.24 15.50
N THR A 22 21.38 -18.91 14.45
CA THR A 22 21.09 -18.26 13.16
C THR A 22 19.91 -17.29 13.24
N ALA A 23 19.02 -17.43 14.23
CA ALA A 23 18.02 -16.43 14.55
C ALA A 23 18.59 -15.14 15.17
N ARG A 24 19.84 -15.15 15.68
CA ARG A 24 20.41 -14.05 16.49
C ARG A 24 21.17 -12.99 15.70
N HIS A 25 21.38 -13.17 14.40
CA HIS A 25 22.01 -12.14 13.55
C HIS A 25 21.17 -11.87 12.31
N PHE A 26 19.91 -11.48 12.52
CA PHE A 26 19.21 -10.68 11.54
C PHE A 26 19.97 -9.36 11.41
N GLY A 27 20.91 -9.30 10.46
CA GLY A 27 21.67 -8.09 10.21
C GLY A 27 20.72 -6.94 9.92
N TYR A 28 21.04 -5.75 10.43
CA TYR A 28 20.30 -4.51 10.20
C TYR A 28 19.86 -4.34 8.73
N HIS A 29 20.72 -4.73 7.81
CA HIS A 29 20.46 -4.77 6.38
C HIS A 29 19.25 -5.63 5.96
N HIS A 30 19.08 -6.83 6.53
CA HIS A 30 17.94 -7.70 6.22
C HIS A 30 16.61 -7.12 6.72
N VAL A 31 16.63 -6.36 7.83
CA VAL A 31 15.44 -5.66 8.31
C VAL A 31 14.99 -4.61 7.28
N LEU A 32 15.93 -3.84 6.72
CA LEU A 32 15.63 -2.87 5.67
C LEU A 32 15.08 -3.53 4.39
N GLN A 33 15.64 -4.69 4.01
CA GLN A 33 15.13 -5.48 2.87
C GLN A 33 13.69 -5.95 3.10
N ILE A 34 13.37 -6.42 4.31
CA ILE A 34 12.01 -6.86 4.65
C ILE A 34 11.04 -5.69 4.61
N PHE A 35 11.38 -4.54 5.19
CA PHE A 35 10.52 -3.36 5.15
C PHE A 35 10.26 -2.88 3.72
N LEU A 36 11.29 -2.91 2.87
CA LEU A 36 11.15 -2.57 1.46
C LEU A 36 10.26 -3.58 0.71
N ALA A 37 10.43 -4.88 0.95
CA ALA A 37 9.60 -5.93 0.37
C ALA A 37 8.13 -5.81 0.80
N ILE A 38 7.87 -5.55 2.09
CA ILE A 38 6.51 -5.29 2.60
C ILE A 38 5.93 -4.06 1.90
N SER A 39 6.69 -2.96 1.80
CA SER A 39 6.23 -1.75 1.10
C SER A 39 5.79 -2.05 -0.34
N ILE A 40 6.59 -2.80 -1.09
CA ILE A 40 6.26 -3.22 -2.47
C ILE A 40 4.95 -4.02 -2.51
N ILE A 41 4.76 -4.96 -1.57
CA ILE A 41 3.53 -5.76 -1.48
C ILE A 41 2.32 -4.86 -1.18
N LEU A 42 2.42 -3.95 -0.21
CA LEU A 42 1.32 -3.04 0.14
C LEU A 42 0.92 -2.15 -1.05
N THR A 43 1.89 -1.58 -1.76
CA THR A 43 1.61 -0.78 -2.97
C THR A 43 0.99 -1.62 -4.09
N SER A 44 1.43 -2.87 -4.24
CA SER A 44 0.88 -3.78 -5.25
C SER A 44 -0.59 -4.12 -4.96
N ILE A 45 -0.91 -4.42 -3.70
CA ILE A 45 -2.31 -4.66 -3.27
C ILE A 45 -3.16 -3.40 -3.48
N LEU A 46 -2.60 -2.21 -3.20
CA LEU A 46 -3.28 -0.94 -3.43
C LEU A 46 -3.64 -0.74 -4.91
N LEU A 47 -2.72 -1.05 -5.83
CA LEU A 47 -2.97 -0.98 -7.28
C LEU A 47 -3.99 -2.03 -7.76
N ALA A 48 -3.98 -3.21 -7.14
CA ALA A 48 -4.93 -4.28 -7.43
C ALA A 48 -6.31 -4.09 -6.78
N SER A 49 -6.57 -2.95 -6.14
CA SER A 49 -7.88 -2.61 -5.57
C SER A 49 -9.01 -2.82 -6.57
N CYS A 50 -10.10 -3.46 -6.11
CA CYS A 50 -11.28 -3.77 -6.94
C CYS A 50 -11.03 -4.64 -8.19
N THR A 51 -9.89 -5.34 -8.32
CA THR A 51 -9.65 -6.26 -9.46
C THR A 51 -10.40 -7.59 -9.34
N SER A 52 -10.85 -7.93 -8.14
CA SER A 52 -11.56 -9.17 -7.84
C SER A 52 -12.57 -8.96 -6.71
N PRO A 53 -13.61 -9.81 -6.60
CA PRO A 53 -14.60 -9.75 -5.52
C PRO A 53 -13.95 -9.84 -4.13
N THR A 54 -12.84 -10.58 -3.98
CA THR A 54 -12.09 -10.69 -2.73
C THR A 54 -11.39 -9.39 -2.32
N LEU A 55 -11.02 -8.57 -3.30
CA LEU A 55 -10.35 -7.28 -3.10
C LEU A 55 -11.31 -6.09 -3.19
N SER A 56 -12.63 -6.34 -3.27
CA SER A 56 -13.64 -5.28 -3.35
C SER A 56 -13.68 -4.39 -2.11
N ASN A 57 -13.23 -4.90 -0.95
CA ASN A 57 -13.14 -4.13 0.30
C ASN A 57 -11.95 -3.14 0.33
N ILE A 58 -11.02 -3.26 -0.62
CA ILE A 58 -9.93 -2.31 -0.80
C ILE A 58 -10.31 -1.42 -1.99
N TYR A 59 -10.83 -0.25 -1.69
CA TYR A 59 -11.28 0.73 -2.67
C TYR A 59 -10.75 2.12 -2.30
N LEU A 60 -10.68 3.02 -3.27
CA LEU A 60 -10.28 4.41 -3.07
C LEU A 60 -11.49 5.27 -2.70
N LEU A 61 -12.56 5.11 -3.46
CA LEU A 61 -13.82 5.82 -3.31
C LEU A 61 -14.97 4.83 -3.46
N SER A 62 -15.93 4.88 -2.54
CA SER A 62 -17.19 4.15 -2.63
C SER A 62 -18.30 5.16 -2.82
N LEU A 63 -19.21 4.89 -3.76
CA LEU A 63 -20.42 5.67 -3.99
C LEU A 63 -21.62 4.75 -3.81
N SER A 64 -22.65 5.24 -3.13
CA SER A 64 -23.89 4.51 -2.96
C SER A 64 -25.07 5.44 -2.79
N TYR A 65 -26.23 5.02 -3.28
CA TYR A 65 -27.48 5.71 -2.98
C TYR A 65 -27.87 5.52 -1.52
N GLU A 66 -28.31 6.59 -0.88
CA GLU A 66 -28.88 6.55 0.45
C GLU A 66 -30.40 6.35 0.33
N ASN A 67 -30.94 5.30 0.94
CA ASN A 67 -32.39 4.99 0.89
C ASN A 67 -33.25 5.95 1.72
N GLN A 68 -32.62 6.84 2.48
CA GLN A 68 -33.30 7.84 3.28
C GLN A 68 -32.83 9.22 2.83
N PRO A 69 -33.75 10.18 2.56
CA PRO A 69 -33.35 11.56 2.35
C PRO A 69 -32.53 11.99 3.57
N GLY A 70 -31.28 12.40 3.34
CA GLY A 70 -30.45 12.96 4.39
C GLY A 70 -31.22 14.07 5.13
N PRO A 71 -30.93 14.30 6.41
CA PRO A 71 -31.63 15.32 7.19
C PRO A 71 -31.65 16.63 6.40
N LEU A 72 -32.84 17.19 6.17
CA LEU A 72 -33.04 18.42 5.42
C LEU A 72 -32.05 19.45 5.97
N HIS A 73 -30.99 19.72 5.20
CA HIS A 73 -29.94 20.61 5.66
C HIS A 73 -30.49 22.03 5.51
N ASN A 74 -31.17 22.50 6.56
CA ASN A 74 -31.72 23.85 6.65
C ASN A 74 -30.58 24.83 6.91
N ASP A 75 -29.65 24.93 5.96
CA ASP A 75 -28.65 25.98 5.92
C ASP A 75 -29.30 27.24 5.35
N SER A 76 -29.20 28.35 6.07
CA SER A 76 -29.74 29.64 5.65
C SER A 76 -29.09 30.18 4.37
N THR A 77 -27.96 29.60 3.95
CA THR A 77 -27.28 29.91 2.69
C THR A 77 -27.83 29.13 1.49
N GLN A 78 -28.65 28.09 1.69
CA GLN A 78 -29.26 27.32 0.61
C GLN A 78 -30.50 28.02 0.07
N LEU A 79 -30.35 28.73 -1.07
CA LEU A 79 -31.42 29.51 -1.70
C LEU A 79 -32.60 28.66 -2.21
N ASN A 80 -32.35 27.38 -2.53
CA ASN A 80 -33.39 26.44 -2.97
C ASN A 80 -33.35 25.17 -2.11
N PRO A 81 -34.09 25.10 -1.00
CA PRO A 81 -34.13 23.92 -0.14
C PRO A 81 -34.82 22.73 -0.79
N ASN A 82 -35.69 22.96 -1.78
CA ASN A 82 -36.45 21.88 -2.44
C ASN A 82 -35.58 21.01 -3.36
N ILE A 83 -34.40 21.48 -3.79
CA ILE A 83 -33.54 20.74 -4.71
C ILE A 83 -33.11 19.37 -4.14
N SER A 84 -32.86 19.27 -2.83
CA SER A 84 -32.49 18.01 -2.16
C SER A 84 -33.66 17.01 -2.21
N SER A 85 -34.90 17.49 -2.07
CA SER A 85 -36.10 16.65 -2.19
C SER A 85 -36.29 16.09 -3.62
N THR A 86 -35.95 16.88 -4.65
CA THR A 86 -36.01 16.42 -6.04
C THR A 86 -34.98 15.31 -6.32
N PHE A 87 -33.75 15.48 -5.86
CA PHE A 87 -32.69 14.47 -6.04
C PHE A 87 -32.99 13.18 -5.27
N SER A 88 -33.47 13.30 -4.03
CA SER A 88 -33.87 12.12 -3.25
C SER A 88 -35.08 11.40 -3.85
N ALA A 89 -36.05 12.12 -4.43
CA ALA A 89 -37.16 11.48 -5.15
C ALA A 89 -36.70 10.70 -6.40
N LEU A 90 -35.70 11.20 -7.13
CA LEU A 90 -35.10 10.49 -8.27
C LEU A 90 -34.39 9.21 -7.82
N ALA A 91 -33.59 9.29 -6.75
CA ALA A 91 -32.81 8.18 -6.24
C ALA A 91 -33.65 7.14 -5.47
N ALA A 92 -34.82 7.52 -4.93
CA ALA A 92 -35.72 6.60 -4.21
C ALA A 92 -36.22 5.43 -5.07
N THR A 93 -36.18 5.59 -6.40
CA THR A 93 -36.57 4.55 -7.37
C THR A 93 -35.47 3.53 -7.63
N SER A 94 -34.23 3.79 -7.20
CA SER A 94 -33.10 2.93 -7.50
C SER A 94 -32.86 1.94 -6.39
N LEU A 95 -32.66 0.68 -6.80
CA LEU A 95 -32.10 -0.36 -5.96
C LEU A 95 -30.72 0.09 -5.44
N THR A 96 -30.30 -0.48 -4.32
CA THR A 96 -29.09 -0.14 -3.58
C THR A 96 -27.82 -0.43 -4.37
N THR A 97 -27.56 0.39 -5.38
CA THR A 97 -26.40 0.28 -6.26
C THR A 97 -25.20 0.83 -5.51
N HIS A 98 -24.28 -0.04 -5.14
CA HIS A 98 -23.02 0.32 -4.51
C HIS A 98 -21.89 0.14 -5.50
N ILE A 99 -21.17 1.21 -5.81
CA ILE A 99 -19.99 1.15 -6.68
C ILE A 99 -18.74 1.53 -5.90
N ARG A 100 -17.69 0.74 -6.08
CA ARG A 100 -16.37 0.95 -5.50
C ARG A 100 -15.34 1.12 -6.59
N ILE A 101 -14.51 2.13 -6.44
CA ILE A 101 -13.54 2.56 -7.43
C ILE A 101 -12.15 2.18 -6.93
N GLY A 102 -11.42 1.38 -7.72
CA GLY A 102 -9.99 1.11 -7.56
C GLY A 102 -9.14 1.93 -8.52
N PHE A 103 -7.83 1.76 -8.49
CA PHE A 103 -6.92 2.45 -9.44
C PHE A 103 -7.11 1.99 -10.89
N LEU A 104 -7.41 0.70 -11.11
CA LEU A 104 -7.44 0.07 -12.43
C LEU A 104 -8.75 -0.67 -12.73
N SER A 105 -9.69 -0.67 -11.79
CA SER A 105 -10.91 -1.47 -11.84
C SER A 105 -12.04 -0.83 -11.05
N PHE A 106 -13.26 -1.30 -11.30
CA PHE A 106 -14.48 -0.95 -10.58
C PHE A 106 -15.14 -2.23 -10.07
N CYS A 107 -15.80 -2.15 -8.91
CA CYS A 107 -16.68 -3.22 -8.44
C CYS A 107 -18.07 -2.66 -8.15
N LEU A 108 -19.09 -3.38 -8.57
CA LEU A 108 -20.49 -3.12 -8.31
C LEU A 108 -21.05 -4.18 -7.39
N SER A 109 -21.84 -3.77 -6.40
CA SER A 109 -22.71 -4.65 -5.64
C SER A 109 -24.15 -4.22 -5.91
N ASP A 110 -24.97 -5.19 -6.30
CA ASP A 110 -26.42 -5.07 -6.40
C ASP A 110 -27.01 -6.02 -5.35
N ALA A 111 -27.95 -5.54 -4.54
CA ALA A 111 -28.60 -6.34 -3.51
C ALA A 111 -29.42 -7.51 -4.08
N THR A 112 -29.74 -7.49 -5.38
CA THR A 112 -30.47 -8.56 -6.06
C THR A 112 -29.55 -9.65 -6.66
N ALA A 113 -28.23 -9.42 -6.70
CA ALA A 113 -27.28 -10.34 -7.32
C ALA A 113 -26.91 -11.53 -6.41
N THR A 114 -26.78 -12.72 -7.01
CA THR A 114 -26.36 -13.97 -6.35
C THR A 114 -24.87 -13.97 -5.97
N GLU A 115 -24.06 -13.18 -6.66
CA GLU A 115 -22.67 -12.91 -6.28
C GLU A 115 -22.56 -11.50 -5.67
N PRO A 116 -21.81 -11.33 -4.56
CA PRO A 116 -21.84 -10.10 -3.79
C PRO A 116 -21.15 -8.91 -4.49
N TRP A 117 -20.25 -9.16 -5.45
CA TRP A 117 -19.52 -8.11 -6.16
C TRP A 117 -19.19 -8.53 -7.58
N PHE A 118 -19.58 -7.71 -8.55
CA PHE A 118 -19.20 -7.83 -9.96
C PHE A 118 -18.12 -6.79 -10.27
N CYS A 119 -16.91 -7.24 -10.62
CA CYS A 119 -15.75 -6.37 -10.80
C CYS A 119 -15.23 -6.40 -12.23
N GLU A 120 -15.00 -5.21 -12.80
CA GLU A 120 -14.60 -5.03 -14.19
C GLU A 120 -13.55 -3.92 -14.34
N HIS A 121 -12.73 -4.02 -15.38
CA HIS A 121 -11.72 -3.00 -15.70
C HIS A 121 -12.31 -1.78 -16.43
N HIS A 122 -13.44 -1.96 -17.11
CA HIS A 122 -14.05 -0.91 -17.91
C HIS A 122 -15.44 -0.57 -17.37
N ALA A 123 -15.66 0.70 -17.04
CA ALA A 123 -16.98 1.17 -16.59
C ALA A 123 -18.10 0.90 -17.62
N HIS A 124 -17.76 0.78 -18.91
CA HIS A 124 -18.73 0.45 -19.96
C HIS A 124 -19.31 -0.97 -19.80
N ALA A 125 -18.49 -1.95 -19.38
CA ALA A 125 -18.96 -3.31 -19.13
C ALA A 125 -19.97 -3.31 -17.96
N LEU A 126 -19.69 -2.52 -16.92
CA LEU A 126 -20.57 -2.34 -15.78
C LEU A 126 -21.90 -1.68 -16.16
N ALA A 127 -21.86 -0.64 -16.98
CA ALA A 127 -23.07 0.02 -17.47
C ALA A 127 -23.93 -0.91 -18.33
N THR A 128 -23.30 -1.78 -19.14
CA THR A 128 -24.03 -2.78 -19.94
C THR A 128 -24.64 -3.87 -19.07
N PHE A 129 -23.96 -4.28 -18.00
CA PHE A 129 -24.50 -5.21 -17.01
C PHE A 129 -25.77 -4.63 -16.35
N ILE A 130 -25.73 -3.40 -15.85
CA ILE A 130 -26.87 -2.73 -15.19
C ILE A 130 -28.06 -2.56 -16.15
N ARG A 131 -27.81 -2.14 -17.41
CA ARG A 131 -28.88 -2.04 -18.43
C ARG A 131 -29.49 -3.40 -18.81
N GLY A 132 -28.72 -4.48 -18.67
CA GLY A 132 -29.17 -5.83 -18.99
C GLY A 132 -29.89 -6.53 -17.84
N SER A 133 -29.52 -6.22 -16.59
CA SER A 133 -30.13 -6.77 -15.38
C SER A 133 -31.44 -6.08 -15.00
N SER A 134 -31.60 -4.82 -15.39
CA SER A 134 -32.63 -3.95 -14.81
C SER A 134 -33.23 -3.01 -15.85
N SER A 135 -34.50 -2.63 -15.67
CA SER A 135 -35.12 -1.53 -16.43
C SER A 135 -34.34 -0.22 -16.23
N ASP A 136 -34.43 0.69 -17.20
CA ASP A 136 -33.70 1.97 -17.42
C ASP A 136 -33.57 2.97 -16.22
N GLY A 137 -33.89 2.59 -14.98
CA GLY A 137 -33.96 3.43 -13.77
C GLY A 137 -33.03 3.06 -12.60
N ASP A 138 -32.09 2.14 -12.76
CA ASP A 138 -31.19 1.70 -11.68
C ASP A 138 -30.01 2.65 -11.38
N ASP A 139 -29.72 3.60 -12.28
CA ASP A 139 -28.68 4.64 -12.11
C ASP A 139 -29.16 6.05 -12.55
N PRO A 140 -30.12 6.67 -11.84
CA PRO A 140 -30.78 7.92 -12.22
C PRO A 140 -29.87 9.14 -12.10
N LEU A 141 -28.83 9.06 -11.27
CA LEU A 141 -27.82 10.13 -11.11
C LEU A 141 -26.53 9.81 -11.88
N ASN A 142 -26.51 8.72 -12.64
CA ASN A 142 -25.35 8.29 -13.43
C ASN A 142 -24.06 8.15 -12.59
N ILE A 143 -24.16 7.54 -11.40
CA ILE A 143 -23.03 7.33 -10.48
C ILE A 143 -21.95 6.46 -11.11
N VAL A 144 -22.28 5.58 -12.07
CA VAL A 144 -21.28 4.81 -12.83
C VAL A 144 -20.46 5.71 -13.72
N TRP A 145 -21.07 6.70 -14.37
CA TRP A 145 -20.35 7.69 -15.17
C TRP A 145 -19.49 8.60 -14.29
N ILE A 146 -20.01 9.05 -13.14
CA ILE A 146 -19.24 9.85 -12.16
C ILE A 146 -18.01 9.06 -11.68
N ALA A 147 -18.20 7.77 -11.36
CA ALA A 147 -17.11 6.88 -10.96
C ALA A 147 -16.03 6.74 -12.04
N LYS A 148 -16.46 6.57 -13.30
CA LYS A 148 -15.56 6.53 -14.46
C LYS A 148 -14.75 7.82 -14.58
N GLN A 149 -15.43 8.96 -14.57
CA GLN A 149 -14.80 10.27 -14.69
C GLN A 149 -13.77 10.50 -13.58
N PHE A 150 -14.14 10.14 -12.34
CA PHE A 150 -13.24 10.23 -11.20
C PHE A 150 -11.98 9.37 -11.35
N GLN A 151 -12.11 8.14 -11.86
CA GLN A 151 -10.94 7.28 -12.08
C GLN A 151 -10.04 7.82 -13.19
N GLU A 152 -10.60 8.24 -14.32
CA GLU A 152 -9.83 8.68 -15.49
C GLU A 152 -9.13 10.03 -15.27
N GLU A 153 -9.76 10.96 -14.54
CA GLU A 153 -9.22 12.32 -14.34
C GLU A 153 -8.64 12.56 -12.95
N GLY A 154 -9.19 11.91 -11.92
CA GLY A 154 -8.81 12.14 -10.52
C GLY A 154 -7.63 11.29 -10.06
N LEU A 155 -7.40 10.13 -10.67
CA LEU A 155 -6.41 9.16 -10.21
C LEU A 155 -5.22 9.04 -11.17
N PHE A 156 -4.00 9.15 -10.62
CA PHE A 156 -2.77 8.95 -11.38
C PHE A 156 -1.99 7.74 -10.84
N SER A 157 -2.16 6.58 -11.48
CA SER A 157 -1.47 5.33 -11.10
C SER A 157 0.00 5.30 -11.53
N GLY A 158 0.39 6.09 -12.53
CA GLY A 158 1.74 6.09 -13.11
C GLY A 158 2.85 6.34 -12.09
N LEU A 159 2.63 7.26 -11.14
CA LEU A 159 3.64 7.58 -10.12
C LEU A 159 3.82 6.44 -9.10
N TRP A 160 2.74 5.71 -8.78
CA TRP A 160 2.83 4.51 -7.94
C TRP A 160 3.59 3.39 -8.65
N ILE A 161 3.34 3.17 -9.94
CA ILE A 161 4.08 2.18 -10.74
C ILE A 161 5.57 2.54 -10.78
N ALA A 162 5.90 3.81 -11.00
CA ALA A 162 7.28 4.29 -10.95
C ALA A 162 7.93 4.05 -9.58
N ALA A 163 7.22 4.33 -8.48
CA ALA A 163 7.70 4.06 -7.13
C ALA A 163 7.98 2.56 -6.91
N ILE A 164 7.11 1.66 -7.36
CA ILE A 164 7.33 0.20 -7.27
C ILE A 164 8.62 -0.20 -7.99
N ILE A 165 8.83 0.28 -9.23
CA ILE A 165 10.03 -0.03 -10.01
C ILE A 165 11.29 0.43 -9.29
N LEU A 166 11.29 1.65 -8.73
CA LEU A 166 12.42 2.18 -7.97
C LEU A 166 12.66 1.39 -6.67
N MET A 167 11.60 1.04 -5.94
CA MET A 167 11.71 0.19 -4.74
C MET A 167 12.29 -1.19 -5.09
N PHE A 168 11.86 -1.79 -6.19
CA PHE A 168 12.38 -3.08 -6.66
C PHE A 168 13.85 -2.99 -7.10
N ALA A 169 14.23 -1.93 -7.82
CA ALA A 169 15.63 -1.67 -8.17
C ALA A 169 16.50 -1.49 -6.91
N CYS A 170 16.01 -0.76 -5.91
CA CYS A 170 16.68 -0.61 -4.63
C CYS A 170 16.84 -1.97 -3.93
N LEU A 171 15.79 -2.80 -3.91
CA LEU A 171 15.83 -4.16 -3.34
C LEU A 171 16.94 -5.01 -3.97
N ILE A 172 17.08 -5.00 -5.30
CA ILE A 172 18.15 -5.71 -6.03
C ILE A 172 19.54 -5.20 -5.62
N LEU A 173 19.72 -3.88 -5.51
CA LEU A 173 20.99 -3.31 -5.04
C LEU A 173 21.31 -3.76 -3.62
N LEU A 174 20.31 -3.79 -2.73
CA LEU A 174 20.49 -4.32 -1.39
C LEU A 174 20.89 -5.80 -1.39
N PHE A 175 20.32 -6.63 -2.27
CA PHE A 175 20.72 -8.04 -2.40
C PHE A 175 22.17 -8.23 -2.85
N THR A 176 22.75 -7.24 -3.53
CA THR A 176 24.15 -7.30 -3.99
C THR A 176 25.15 -7.04 -2.86
N PHE A 177 24.71 -6.56 -1.69
CA PHE A 177 25.63 -6.36 -0.57
C PHE A 177 26.19 -7.69 -0.05
N PRO A 178 27.51 -7.75 0.24
CA PRO A 178 28.16 -9.00 0.60
C PRO A 178 27.59 -9.58 1.90
N ARG A 179 27.10 -10.82 1.81
CA ARG A 179 26.63 -11.61 2.95
C ARG A 179 27.81 -11.92 3.87
N TRP A 180 27.59 -11.87 5.18
CA TRP A 180 28.55 -12.28 6.21
C TRP A 180 29.04 -13.70 5.93
N ARG A 181 30.26 -13.84 5.38
CA ARG A 181 30.90 -15.14 5.19
C ARG A 181 31.69 -15.42 6.46
N ASN A 182 31.15 -16.29 7.31
CA ASN A 182 31.90 -16.85 8.43
C ASN A 182 33.15 -17.53 7.84
N SER A 183 34.33 -17.02 8.17
CA SER A 183 35.57 -17.75 7.99
C SER A 183 35.54 -18.92 8.97
N SER A 184 35.14 -20.09 8.49
CA SER A 184 35.33 -21.36 9.18
C SER A 184 36.41 -22.20 8.50
N ASP A 185 37.34 -21.57 7.80
CA ASP A 185 38.59 -22.20 7.38
C ASP A 185 39.74 -21.47 8.05
N THR A 186 40.21 -22.08 9.13
CA THR A 186 41.55 -21.95 9.66
C THR A 186 42.57 -21.95 8.51
N ASP A 187 43.54 -21.04 8.59
CA ASP A 187 44.72 -20.90 7.71
C ASP A 187 44.64 -19.88 6.57
N SER A 188 44.44 -18.60 6.91
CA SER A 188 45.22 -17.52 6.28
C SER A 188 45.12 -16.25 7.13
N LEU A 189 46.23 -15.87 7.76
CA LEU A 189 46.34 -14.74 8.69
C LEU A 189 46.40 -13.36 7.99
N ASP A 190 46.03 -13.25 6.71
CA ASP A 190 46.19 -12.00 5.94
C ASP A 190 45.05 -11.66 4.97
N GLN A 191 43.96 -12.43 4.93
CA GLN A 191 42.81 -12.07 4.10
C GLN A 191 41.89 -11.12 4.87
N GLY A 192 42.26 -9.83 4.93
CA GLY A 192 41.42 -8.76 5.45
C GLY A 192 40.02 -8.84 4.84
N ILE A 193 39.07 -9.34 5.63
CA ILE A 193 37.68 -9.50 5.24
C ILE A 193 37.16 -8.10 4.95
N LYS A 194 36.89 -7.78 3.67
CA LYS A 194 36.34 -6.48 3.29
C LYS A 194 34.87 -6.45 3.74
N LEU A 195 34.66 -6.01 4.99
CA LEU A 195 33.37 -5.95 5.69
C LEU A 195 32.41 -4.87 5.17
N PHE A 196 32.86 -4.01 4.26
CA PHE A 196 32.14 -2.80 3.90
C PHE A 196 31.45 -2.92 2.54
N PRO A 197 30.15 -2.58 2.45
CA PRO A 197 29.48 -2.43 1.17
C PRO A 197 30.24 -1.43 0.29
N SER A 198 30.28 -1.64 -1.02
CA SER A 198 30.94 -0.69 -1.92
C SER A 198 30.23 0.67 -1.82
N ARG A 199 30.99 1.73 -1.52
CA ARG A 199 30.47 3.09 -1.29
C ARG A 199 29.58 3.58 -2.44
N THR A 200 29.92 3.21 -3.68
CA THR A 200 29.14 3.57 -4.87
C THR A 200 27.76 2.89 -4.86
N VAL A 201 27.68 1.59 -4.54
CA VAL A 201 26.39 0.86 -4.53
C VAL A 201 25.50 1.36 -3.39
N SER A 202 26.06 1.66 -2.22
CA SER A 202 25.28 2.22 -1.11
C SER A 202 24.77 3.63 -1.39
N GLN A 203 25.56 4.47 -2.05
CA GLN A 203 25.12 5.81 -2.51
C GLN A 203 23.99 5.71 -3.54
N TRP A 204 24.09 4.83 -4.55
CA TRP A 204 23.02 4.62 -5.51
C TRP A 204 21.76 4.04 -4.87
N ALA A 205 21.90 3.06 -3.96
CA ALA A 205 20.77 2.49 -3.23
C ALA A 205 20.04 3.56 -2.40
N LEU A 206 20.77 4.44 -1.72
CA LEU A 206 20.19 5.58 -0.99
C LEU A 206 19.48 6.56 -1.92
N ALA A 207 20.12 6.95 -3.03
CA ALA A 207 19.53 7.89 -3.99
C ALA A 207 18.21 7.35 -4.58
N ILE A 208 18.19 6.08 -4.96
CA ILE A 208 16.99 5.41 -5.48
C ILE A 208 15.92 5.28 -4.38
N ALA A 209 16.30 4.93 -3.14
CA ALA A 209 15.36 4.85 -2.02
C ALA A 209 14.71 6.20 -1.69
N VAL A 210 15.50 7.29 -1.70
CA VAL A 210 14.98 8.65 -1.51
C VAL A 210 14.03 9.02 -2.63
N LEU A 211 14.42 8.79 -3.90
CA LEU A 211 13.54 9.06 -5.04
C LEU A 211 12.25 8.25 -4.97
N ALA A 212 12.32 6.95 -4.63
CA ALA A 212 11.17 6.09 -4.43
C ALA A 212 10.25 6.62 -3.31
N SER A 213 10.82 7.06 -2.19
CA SER A 213 10.06 7.62 -1.07
C SER A 213 9.35 8.92 -1.44
N LEU A 214 9.98 9.78 -2.25
CA LEU A 214 9.36 11.02 -2.75
C LEU A 214 8.22 10.73 -3.72
N CYS A 215 8.42 9.81 -4.68
CA CYS A 215 7.36 9.38 -5.59
C CYS A 215 6.17 8.78 -4.82
N ALA A 216 6.43 7.86 -3.89
CA ALA A 216 5.38 7.24 -3.06
C ALA A 216 4.64 8.28 -2.20
N PHE A 217 5.36 9.23 -1.60
CA PHE A 217 4.76 10.30 -0.80
C PHE A 217 3.83 11.19 -1.63
N VAL A 218 4.32 11.68 -2.77
CA VAL A 218 3.52 12.52 -3.69
C VAL A 218 2.30 11.73 -4.18
N SER A 219 2.46 10.45 -4.51
CA SER A 219 1.35 9.56 -4.90
C SER A 219 0.30 9.40 -3.81
N ALA A 220 0.70 9.11 -2.57
CA ALA A 220 -0.23 8.93 -1.45
C ALA A 220 -0.97 10.24 -1.12
N PHE A 221 -0.25 11.37 -1.19
CA PHE A 221 -0.83 12.68 -0.97
C PHE A 221 -1.84 13.04 -2.05
N TRP A 222 -1.48 12.84 -3.33
CA TRP A 222 -2.39 13.03 -4.46
C TRP A 222 -3.64 12.16 -4.33
N GLN A 223 -3.45 10.86 -4.04
CA GLN A 223 -4.56 9.93 -3.82
C GLN A 223 -5.49 10.40 -2.70
N HIS A 224 -4.94 10.83 -1.55
CA HIS A 224 -5.73 11.30 -0.43
C HIS A 224 -6.57 12.52 -0.83
N ILE A 225 -5.96 13.52 -1.46
CA ILE A 225 -6.65 14.74 -1.89
C ILE A 225 -7.71 14.43 -2.93
N SER A 226 -7.39 13.66 -3.97
CA SER A 226 -8.36 13.31 -5.01
C SER A 226 -9.57 12.59 -4.42
N CYS A 227 -9.36 11.60 -3.54
CA CYS A 227 -10.48 10.88 -2.93
C CYS A 227 -11.30 11.78 -2.00
N ALA A 228 -10.66 12.62 -1.20
CA ALA A 228 -11.36 13.54 -0.29
C ALA A 228 -12.19 14.58 -1.07
N THR A 229 -11.59 15.20 -2.09
CA THR A 229 -12.26 16.16 -2.97
C THR A 229 -13.38 15.50 -3.77
N GLY A 230 -13.14 14.33 -4.36
CA GLY A 230 -14.14 13.58 -5.11
C GLY A 230 -15.34 13.23 -4.22
N ALA A 231 -15.09 12.73 -3.00
CA ALA A 231 -16.17 12.44 -2.06
C ALA A 231 -16.95 13.69 -1.64
N ALA A 232 -16.26 14.82 -1.40
CA ALA A 232 -16.91 16.08 -1.07
C ALA A 232 -17.77 16.59 -2.24
N MET A 233 -17.22 16.58 -3.46
CA MET A 233 -17.90 17.03 -4.66
C MET A 233 -19.15 16.22 -4.96
N VAL A 234 -19.07 14.88 -4.89
CA VAL A 234 -20.24 14.01 -5.11
C VAL A 234 -21.33 14.27 -4.06
N ARG A 235 -20.98 14.40 -2.78
CA ARG A 235 -21.97 14.70 -1.73
C ARG A 235 -22.62 16.07 -1.93
N SER A 236 -21.83 17.08 -2.28
CA SER A 236 -22.33 18.44 -2.52
C SER A 236 -23.24 18.53 -3.76
N LEU A 237 -22.85 17.90 -4.87
CA LEU A 237 -23.63 17.93 -6.12
C LEU A 237 -24.87 17.04 -6.08
N SER A 238 -24.85 15.97 -5.28
CA SER A 238 -26.02 15.10 -5.07
C SER A 238 -26.93 15.59 -3.94
N TYR A 239 -26.63 16.73 -3.32
CA TYR A 239 -27.37 17.27 -2.17
C TYR A 239 -27.57 16.23 -1.05
N GLY A 240 -26.55 15.40 -0.81
CA GLY A 240 -26.57 14.34 0.20
C GLY A 240 -27.30 13.05 -0.22
N THR A 241 -27.80 12.96 -1.45
CA THR A 241 -28.52 11.77 -1.95
C THR A 241 -27.57 10.60 -2.26
N VAL A 242 -26.33 10.90 -2.64
CA VAL A 242 -25.28 9.90 -2.86
C VAL A 242 -24.29 9.99 -1.72
N ASN A 243 -24.16 8.90 -0.99
CA ASN A 243 -23.12 8.73 0.01
C ASN A 243 -21.81 8.36 -0.68
N ALA A 244 -20.85 9.27 -0.63
CA ALA A 244 -19.49 9.00 -1.06
C ALA A 244 -18.63 8.70 0.17
N VAL A 245 -17.74 7.72 0.15
CA VAL A 245 -16.84 7.42 1.28
C VAL A 245 -15.45 7.09 0.77
N VAL A 246 -14.43 7.69 1.37
CA VAL A 246 -13.03 7.38 1.09
C VAL A 246 -12.68 6.04 1.74
N GLY A 247 -12.04 5.14 1.00
CA GLY A 247 -11.74 3.81 1.50
C GLY A 247 -10.62 3.78 2.54
N PRO A 248 -10.89 3.38 3.79
CA PRO A 248 -9.88 3.35 4.85
C PRO A 248 -8.77 2.35 4.57
N GLY A 249 -9.10 1.20 3.97
CA GLY A 249 -8.12 0.17 3.62
C GLY A 249 -7.07 0.67 2.64
N ALA A 250 -7.48 1.33 1.56
CA ALA A 250 -6.56 1.93 0.61
C ALA A 250 -5.70 3.03 1.24
N MET A 251 -6.26 3.80 2.18
CA MET A 251 -5.52 4.83 2.91
C MET A 251 -4.41 4.23 3.79
N ILE A 252 -4.73 3.16 4.53
CA ILE A 252 -3.75 2.46 5.39
C ILE A 252 -2.63 1.83 4.54
N LEU A 253 -2.97 1.21 3.41
CA LEU A 253 -1.97 0.62 2.51
C LEU A 253 -1.03 1.68 1.91
N ALA A 254 -1.59 2.80 1.46
CA ALA A 254 -0.83 3.91 0.88
C ALA A 254 0.14 4.53 1.90
N TRP A 255 -0.37 4.98 3.05
CA TRP A 255 0.46 5.61 4.07
C TRP A 255 1.39 4.62 4.77
N GLY A 256 0.96 3.37 4.97
CA GLY A 256 1.80 2.30 5.50
C GLY A 256 3.01 2.03 4.61
N SER A 257 2.81 1.94 3.29
CA SER A 257 3.90 1.83 2.31
C SER A 257 4.85 3.03 2.37
N VAL A 258 4.31 4.26 2.39
CA VAL A 258 5.11 5.50 2.49
C VAL A 258 5.96 5.53 3.76
N CYS A 259 5.39 5.20 4.91
CA CYS A 259 6.13 5.14 6.17
C CYS A 259 7.26 4.11 6.11
N LEU A 260 7.01 2.92 5.57
CA LEU A 260 8.03 1.87 5.44
C LEU A 260 9.17 2.29 4.51
N VAL A 261 8.89 2.87 3.34
CA VAL A 261 9.96 3.30 2.42
C VAL A 261 10.76 4.48 2.97
N ILE A 262 10.14 5.39 3.72
CA ILE A 262 10.85 6.47 4.43
C ILE A 262 11.78 5.88 5.51
N VAL A 263 11.29 4.92 6.31
CA VAL A 263 12.12 4.23 7.31
C VAL A 263 13.31 3.54 6.65
N VAL A 264 13.12 2.92 5.48
CA VAL A 264 14.22 2.33 4.69
C VAL A 264 15.21 3.39 4.22
N ALA A 265 14.75 4.52 3.67
CA ALA A 265 15.63 5.60 3.22
C ALA A 265 16.45 6.20 4.37
N VAL A 266 15.81 6.47 5.52
CA VAL A 266 16.50 6.94 6.73
C VAL A 266 17.46 5.88 7.27
N GLY A 267 17.07 4.60 7.26
CA GLY A 267 17.91 3.51 7.72
C GLY A 267 19.17 3.32 6.87
N LEU A 268 19.05 3.44 5.55
CA LEU A 268 20.20 3.45 4.64
C LEU A 268 21.12 4.64 4.90
N LEU A 269 20.55 5.84 5.15
CA LEU A 269 21.33 7.03 5.48
C LEU A 269 22.14 6.82 6.77
N VAL A 270 21.50 6.34 7.84
CA VAL A 270 22.15 6.06 9.13
C VAL A 270 23.25 5.00 8.96
N MET A 271 22.99 3.93 8.21
CA MET A 271 23.99 2.91 7.91
C MET A 271 25.22 3.51 7.23
N ILE A 272 25.04 4.33 6.19
CA ILE A 272 26.14 4.95 5.45
C ILE A 272 26.95 5.89 6.35
N LEU A 273 26.30 6.73 7.15
CA LEU A 273 26.96 7.63 8.08
C LEU A 273 27.73 6.87 9.16
N SER A 274 27.18 5.78 9.70
CA SER A 274 27.83 4.96 10.72
C SER A 274 29.13 4.31 10.22
N ILE A 275 29.15 3.86 8.97
CA ILE A 275 30.35 3.30 8.34
C ILE A 275 31.41 4.39 8.16
N GLY A 276 31.01 5.59 7.74
CA GLY A 276 31.93 6.72 7.59
C GLY A 276 32.63 7.09 8.90
N VAL A 277 31.86 7.20 9.99
CA VAL A 277 32.42 7.50 11.33
C VAL A 277 33.37 6.40 11.80
N LEU A 278 33.03 5.12 11.57
CA LEU A 278 33.89 4.01 11.97
C LEU A 278 35.23 3.98 11.21
N GLU A 279 35.20 4.28 9.91
CA GLU A 279 36.41 4.39 9.09
C GLU A 279 37.32 5.52 9.58
N ASP A 280 36.75 6.65 9.98
CA ASP A 280 37.51 7.79 10.51
C ASP A 280 38.14 7.47 11.87
N LEU A 281 37.41 6.80 12.77
CA LEU A 281 37.93 6.34 14.06
C LEU A 281 39.07 5.32 13.92
N LEU A 282 38.92 4.34 13.02
CA LEU A 282 39.96 3.34 12.74
C LEU A 282 41.22 3.96 12.15
N ARG A 283 41.09 4.94 11.24
CA ARG A 283 42.25 5.68 10.70
C ARG A 283 42.97 6.46 11.79
N GLY A 284 42.23 7.09 12.70
CA GLY A 284 42.81 7.83 13.83
C GLY A 284 43.57 6.94 14.81
N LEU A 285 43.15 5.68 14.99
CA LEU A 285 43.83 4.69 15.84
C LEU A 285 45.11 4.13 15.19
N MET A 286 45.19 4.00 13.86
CA MET A 286 46.40 3.51 13.18
C MET A 286 47.53 4.56 13.08
N TRP A 287 47.28 5.81 13.45
CA TRP A 287 48.26 6.90 13.42
C TRP A 287 48.86 7.25 14.79
N LYS A 288 48.51 6.49 15.84
CA LYS A 288 49.12 6.54 17.18
C LYS A 288 49.91 5.27 17.43
#